data_AF-A0A0U5JWS7-F1
#
_entry.id   AF-A0A0U5JWS7-F1
#
_cell.length_a   1.000
_cell.length_b   1.000
_cell.length_c   1.000
_cell.angle_alpha   90.00
_cell.angle_beta   90.00
_cell.angle_gamma   90.00
#
_symmetry.space_group_name_H-M   'P 1'
#
loop_
_entity.id
_entity.type
_entity.pdbx_description
1 polymer ?
#
loop_
_entity_poly.entity_id
_entity_poly.type
_entity_poly.pdbx_seq_one_letter_code
_entity_poly.pdbx_strand_id
1 'polypeptide(L)'
;MGQTFGTHPQDGVGRTNGFHDGLDFGSVDHPGRDVHAIHGGKVQDIGYIAGLENYITIVSNDYLICYQEAFLNRGDITVQVGQEIKTGDVIGHRDTSHLHIGITKQKNLMTALKSAWSNDGTWLDPLQVIRDGIGGKETNDTVGNDTTTESQEEYYFQPFMVVDQKSIDEWGEHPGPDLVDERFQDADAMRKYALTTLKPDPDLNIEVTLQGNSFIPVAGEILRVLARDKYSGSYKTVGYTIYPEAKGQDNQITLNNSKTTILDYQNQKAKRLQEALEEQRLRISGLANSMDQQSKSLTQVVNNKKETDKNMEAVDQNIYWMQNGQHNLITTMTGGTASSEKYNDSPVIEVEQGTLRSNEFNLNGVSSISSRLMAKLNATDNSISATTYVELLKSDGSSAGKSNIIYIVNNGAWQSAGTVNIKIPAGTSKGRLVFDVSGSGKAYVSRAQVNLGYKVTDWSSLK
;
A
#
# COMPACT_ATOMS: atom_id res chain seq x y z
N MET A 1 2.28 25.26 -5.64
CA MET A 1 0.86 25.66 -5.74
C MET A 1 0.24 24.64 -6.66
N GLY A 2 -0.77 23.88 -6.22
CA GLY A 2 -1.53 23.01 -7.12
C GLY A 2 -2.38 23.85 -8.09
N GLN A 3 -2.31 23.53 -9.38
CA GLN A 3 -3.20 24.04 -10.43
C GLN A 3 -4.34 23.04 -10.67
N THR A 4 -5.54 23.57 -10.93
CA THR A 4 -6.73 22.78 -11.27
C THR A 4 -6.79 22.47 -12.77
N PHE A 5 -7.57 21.46 -13.15
CA PHE A 5 -7.80 21.10 -14.54
C PHE A 5 -8.66 22.15 -15.26
N GLY A 6 -8.41 22.36 -16.55
CA GLY A 6 -9.25 23.19 -17.42
C GLY A 6 -8.65 24.54 -17.80
N THR A 7 -9.47 25.43 -18.35
CA THR A 7 -9.03 26.76 -18.81
C THR A 7 -9.06 27.77 -17.68
N HIS A 8 -7.89 28.29 -17.31
CA HIS A 8 -7.75 29.29 -16.27
C HIS A 8 -7.14 30.58 -16.82
N PRO A 9 -7.85 31.72 -16.75
CA PRO A 9 -7.35 33.02 -17.21
C PRO A 9 -6.05 33.45 -16.50
N GLN A 10 -5.81 32.97 -15.27
CA GLN A 10 -4.64 33.27 -14.45
C GLN A 10 -3.40 32.40 -14.77
N ASP A 11 -3.57 31.24 -15.41
CA ASP A 11 -2.47 30.32 -15.75
C ASP A 11 -1.86 30.60 -17.14
N GLY A 12 -2.30 31.69 -17.79
CA GLY A 12 -1.94 32.09 -19.15
C GLY A 12 -0.50 32.59 -19.36
N VAL A 13 0.40 32.50 -18.37
CA VAL A 13 1.82 32.84 -18.56
C VAL A 13 2.56 31.62 -19.14
N GLY A 14 2.43 31.42 -20.46
CA GLY A 14 3.25 30.46 -21.21
C GLY A 14 2.51 29.28 -21.87
N ARG A 15 1.18 29.17 -21.72
CA ARG A 15 0.36 28.09 -22.30
C ARG A 15 -0.60 28.66 -23.35
N THR A 16 -0.61 28.10 -24.57
CA THR A 16 -1.60 28.50 -25.59
C THR A 16 -3.01 28.17 -25.07
N ASN A 17 -3.92 29.15 -25.05
CA ASN A 17 -5.31 29.04 -24.56
C ASN A 17 -5.50 28.82 -23.05
N GLY A 18 -4.45 28.88 -22.22
CA GLY A 18 -4.57 28.80 -20.75
C GLY A 18 -5.20 27.51 -20.22
N PHE A 19 -5.16 26.42 -21.01
CA PHE A 19 -5.68 25.11 -20.63
C PHE A 19 -4.62 24.31 -19.86
N HIS A 20 -5.06 23.65 -18.79
CA HIS A 20 -4.29 22.69 -18.01
C HIS A 20 -4.88 21.30 -18.19
N ASP A 21 -4.08 20.36 -18.68
CA ASP A 21 -4.46 19.00 -19.08
C ASP A 21 -4.48 17.97 -17.94
N GLY A 22 -4.23 18.42 -16.71
CA GLY A 22 -4.26 17.57 -15.52
C GLY A 22 -4.56 18.33 -14.25
N LEU A 23 -4.21 17.71 -13.13
CA LEU A 23 -4.41 18.25 -11.79
C LEU A 23 -3.09 18.16 -11.02
N ASP A 24 -2.64 19.29 -10.49
CA ASP A 24 -1.40 19.33 -9.72
C ASP A 24 -1.66 19.23 -8.22
N PHE A 25 -0.88 18.39 -7.56
CA PHE A 25 -0.82 18.22 -6.12
C PHE A 25 0.50 18.79 -5.63
N GLY A 26 0.49 20.03 -5.11
CA GLY A 26 1.70 20.69 -4.64
C GLY A 26 2.19 20.16 -3.30
N SER A 27 3.48 20.30 -3.00
CA SER A 27 4.08 19.77 -1.77
C SER A 27 3.63 20.48 -0.49
N VAL A 28 3.07 21.69 -0.62
CA VAL A 28 2.57 22.50 0.50
C VAL A 28 1.08 22.22 0.74
N ASP A 29 0.27 22.21 -0.32
CA ASP A 29 -1.18 21.99 -0.27
C ASP A 29 -1.55 20.50 -0.14
N HIS A 30 -0.73 19.61 -0.69
CA HIS A 30 -0.88 18.15 -0.61
C HIS A 30 0.44 17.53 -0.11
N PRO A 31 0.74 17.64 1.21
CA PRO A 31 1.99 17.18 1.77
C PRO A 31 2.09 15.65 1.75
N GLY A 32 3.31 15.14 1.57
CA GLY A 32 3.59 13.72 1.47
C GLY A 32 4.71 13.43 0.47
N ARG A 33 5.50 12.40 0.73
CA ARG A 33 6.58 11.95 -0.16
C ARG A 33 6.10 10.87 -1.12
N ASP A 34 5.28 9.94 -0.66
CA ASP A 34 4.91 8.77 -1.45
C ASP A 34 3.78 9.10 -2.43
N VAL A 35 4.04 8.89 -3.72
CA VAL A 35 3.02 8.99 -4.78
C VAL A 35 2.29 7.67 -4.85
N HIS A 36 0.98 7.69 -4.59
CA HIS A 36 0.13 6.51 -4.57
C HIS A 36 -0.67 6.43 -5.88
N ALA A 37 -0.84 5.23 -6.43
CA ALA A 37 -1.66 5.01 -7.61
C ALA A 37 -3.14 5.33 -7.32
N ILE A 38 -3.70 6.32 -8.03
CA ILE A 38 -5.12 6.70 -7.93
C ILE A 38 -6.08 5.62 -8.44
N HIS A 39 -5.59 4.68 -9.24
CA HIS A 39 -6.37 3.52 -9.68
C HIS A 39 -5.46 2.32 -10.00
N GLY A 40 -5.98 1.11 -9.83
CA GLY A 40 -5.29 -0.12 -10.24
C GLY A 40 -5.21 -0.29 -11.76
N GLY A 41 -4.14 -0.91 -12.24
CA GLY A 41 -3.89 -1.11 -13.66
C GLY A 41 -2.48 -1.61 -13.91
N LYS A 42 -2.03 -1.58 -15.17
CA LYS A 42 -0.71 -2.05 -15.58
C LYS A 42 0.19 -0.89 -15.98
N VAL A 43 1.41 -0.84 -15.46
CA VAL A 43 2.42 0.14 -15.87
C VAL A 43 2.75 -0.07 -17.34
N GLN A 44 2.44 0.92 -18.17
CA GLN A 44 2.65 0.87 -19.62
C GLN A 44 4.03 1.41 -20.00
N ASP A 45 4.41 2.56 -19.47
CA ASP A 45 5.67 3.23 -19.81
C ASP A 45 6.25 4.00 -18.63
N ILE A 46 7.57 4.12 -18.61
CA ILE A 46 8.31 4.96 -17.68
C ILE A 46 9.43 5.64 -18.46
N GLY A 47 9.39 6.97 -18.55
CA GLY A 47 10.29 7.72 -19.40
C GLY A 47 10.61 9.11 -18.88
N TYR A 48 11.28 9.89 -19.72
CA TYR A 48 11.60 11.29 -19.49
C TYR A 48 11.24 12.12 -20.73
N ILE A 49 10.48 13.20 -20.53
CA ILE A 49 10.23 14.23 -21.55
C ILE A 49 10.37 15.57 -20.85
N ALA A 50 11.19 16.47 -21.39
CA ALA A 50 11.33 17.81 -20.82
C ALA A 50 9.95 18.51 -20.75
N GLY A 51 9.58 19.02 -19.56
CA GLY A 51 8.25 19.58 -19.29
C GLY A 51 7.28 18.62 -18.62
N LEU A 52 7.46 17.30 -18.75
CA LEU A 52 6.82 16.28 -17.91
C LEU A 52 7.80 15.76 -16.85
N GLU A 53 9.10 15.99 -17.06
CA GLU A 53 10.20 15.34 -16.36
C GLU A 53 10.08 13.81 -16.37
N ASN A 54 10.52 13.12 -15.32
CA ASN A 54 10.34 11.67 -15.25
C ASN A 54 8.87 11.35 -15.00
N TYR A 55 8.29 10.45 -15.80
CA TYR A 55 6.87 10.13 -15.74
C TYR A 55 6.61 8.63 -15.70
N ILE A 56 5.41 8.25 -15.24
CA ILE A 56 4.87 6.89 -15.23
C ILE A 56 3.51 6.94 -15.93
N THR A 57 3.24 5.99 -16.83
CA THR A 57 1.89 5.76 -17.35
C THR A 57 1.33 4.43 -16.86
N ILE A 58 0.08 4.44 -16.42
CA ILE A 58 -0.67 3.25 -16.01
C ILE A 58 -1.91 3.13 -16.88
N VAL A 59 -2.09 2.00 -17.54
CA VAL A 59 -3.31 1.68 -18.28
C VAL A 59 -4.26 0.95 -17.35
N SER A 60 -5.47 1.48 -17.22
CA SER A 60 -6.54 0.94 -16.40
C SER A 60 -7.86 0.98 -17.17
N ASN A 61 -8.44 -0.18 -17.48
CA ASN A 61 -9.66 -0.29 -18.29
C ASN A 61 -9.54 0.56 -19.59
N ASP A 62 -10.44 1.52 -19.78
CA ASP A 62 -10.46 2.43 -20.92
C ASP A 62 -9.60 3.69 -20.76
N TYR A 63 -8.87 3.82 -19.64
CA TYR A 63 -8.06 5.01 -19.34
C TYR A 63 -6.56 4.75 -19.37
N LEU A 64 -5.80 5.81 -19.67
CA LEU A 64 -4.38 5.95 -19.40
C LEU A 64 -4.22 7.09 -18.39
N ILE A 65 -3.48 6.81 -17.33
CA ILE A 65 -3.19 7.74 -16.24
C ILE A 65 -1.70 8.07 -16.29
N CYS A 66 -1.36 9.34 -16.42
CA CYS A 66 0.01 9.85 -16.43
C CYS A 66 0.34 10.48 -15.07
N TYR A 67 1.43 10.06 -14.43
CA TYR A 67 1.99 10.68 -13.25
C TYR A 67 3.32 11.29 -13.64
N GLN A 68 3.46 12.60 -13.55
CA GLN A 68 4.62 13.33 -14.07
C GLN A 68 5.03 14.47 -13.12
N GLU A 69 6.17 15.08 -13.38
CA GLU A 69 6.75 16.24 -12.68
C GLU A 69 7.10 16.02 -11.20
N ALA A 70 6.70 14.89 -10.62
CA ALA A 70 6.94 14.53 -9.23
C ALA A 70 8.38 14.05 -8.95
N PHE A 71 9.06 13.51 -9.96
CA PHE A 71 10.30 12.76 -9.77
C PHE A 71 11.46 13.45 -10.52
N LEU A 72 12.42 13.99 -9.77
CA LEU A 72 13.62 14.62 -10.32
C LEU A 72 14.50 13.58 -11.04
N ASN A 73 14.53 12.34 -10.54
CA ASN A 73 15.32 11.25 -11.11
C ASN A 73 14.50 9.98 -11.29
N ARG A 74 14.87 9.16 -12.29
CA ARG A 74 14.27 7.83 -12.54
C ARG A 74 14.33 6.89 -11.33
N GLY A 75 15.31 7.07 -10.45
CA GLY A 75 15.51 6.27 -9.23
C GLY A 75 14.42 6.47 -8.17
N ASP A 76 13.68 7.56 -8.22
CA ASP A 76 12.57 7.82 -7.30
C ASP A 76 11.28 7.10 -7.72
N ILE A 77 11.23 6.52 -8.92
CA ILE A 77 10.13 5.68 -9.39
C ILE A 77 10.39 4.23 -8.96
N THR A 78 9.52 3.69 -8.11
CA THR A 78 9.69 2.37 -7.47
C THR A 78 9.15 1.21 -8.30
N VAL A 79 8.40 1.50 -9.36
CA VAL A 79 7.76 0.51 -10.23
C VAL A 79 8.52 0.28 -11.54
N GLN A 80 8.17 -0.82 -12.20
CA GLN A 80 8.73 -1.20 -13.50
C GLN A 80 7.65 -1.40 -14.57
N VAL A 81 8.02 -1.17 -15.84
CA VAL A 81 7.13 -1.41 -16.98
C VAL A 81 6.62 -2.86 -16.97
N GLY A 82 5.31 -3.02 -17.16
CA GLY A 82 4.62 -4.31 -17.12
C GLY A 82 4.17 -4.76 -15.73
N GLN A 83 4.47 -4.01 -14.66
CA GLN A 83 4.00 -4.31 -13.31
C GLN A 83 2.49 -4.05 -13.18
N GLU A 84 1.78 -4.98 -12.55
CA GLU A 84 0.38 -4.78 -12.12
C GLU A 84 0.34 -4.02 -10.80
N ILE A 85 -0.50 -3.00 -10.73
CA ILE A 85 -0.61 -2.03 -9.64
C ILE A 85 -2.04 -2.02 -9.13
N LYS A 86 -2.22 -1.90 -7.81
CA LYS A 86 -3.53 -1.69 -7.18
C LYS A 86 -3.70 -0.23 -6.77
N THR A 87 -4.95 0.21 -6.66
CA THR A 87 -5.26 1.52 -6.07
C THR A 87 -4.63 1.64 -4.69
N GLY A 88 -3.86 2.70 -4.48
CA GLY A 88 -3.14 2.95 -3.22
C GLY A 88 -1.73 2.34 -3.14
N ASP A 89 -1.25 1.61 -4.15
CA ASP A 89 0.16 1.18 -4.16
C ASP A 89 1.09 2.38 -4.39
N VAL A 90 2.27 2.37 -3.74
CA VAL A 90 3.29 3.41 -3.93
C VAL A 90 4.03 3.18 -5.25
N ILE A 91 3.96 4.16 -6.15
CA ILE A 91 4.56 4.10 -7.50
C ILE A 91 5.86 4.92 -7.62
N GLY A 92 6.12 5.78 -6.66
CA GLY A 92 7.36 6.54 -6.55
C GLY A 92 7.38 7.50 -5.37
N HIS A 93 8.48 8.22 -5.22
CA HIS A 93 8.68 9.20 -4.16
C HIS A 93 8.86 10.60 -4.76
N ARG A 94 7.92 11.50 -4.50
CA ARG A 94 8.00 12.89 -4.94
C ARG A 94 9.14 13.61 -4.22
N ASP A 95 10.03 14.22 -4.99
CA ASP A 95 11.14 15.06 -4.51
C ASP A 95 11.17 16.46 -5.17
N THR A 96 10.14 16.79 -5.94
CA THR A 96 9.92 18.09 -6.56
C THR A 96 8.82 18.91 -5.84
N SER A 97 8.44 20.05 -6.43
CA SER A 97 7.44 20.97 -5.86
C SER A 97 5.99 20.49 -5.98
N HIS A 98 5.67 19.59 -6.92
CA HIS A 98 4.31 19.10 -7.15
C HIS A 98 4.31 17.76 -7.93
N LEU A 99 3.17 17.07 -7.91
CA LEU A 99 2.85 15.94 -8.78
C LEU A 99 1.76 16.42 -9.75
N HIS A 100 1.95 16.22 -11.05
CA HIS A 100 0.89 16.41 -12.04
C HIS A 100 0.28 15.06 -12.42
N ILE A 101 -1.05 14.99 -12.41
CA ILE A 101 -1.80 13.80 -12.84
C ILE A 101 -2.67 14.15 -14.05
N GLY A 102 -2.46 13.48 -15.17
CA GLY A 102 -3.31 13.56 -16.36
C GLY A 102 -4.09 12.25 -16.57
N ILE A 103 -5.37 12.36 -16.95
CA ILE A 103 -6.22 11.20 -17.27
C ILE A 103 -6.80 11.36 -18.68
N THR A 104 -6.68 10.31 -19.51
CA THR A 104 -7.19 10.32 -20.88
C THR A 104 -7.78 8.97 -21.28
N LYS A 105 -8.72 8.97 -22.23
CA LYS A 105 -9.19 7.75 -22.91
C LYS A 105 -8.24 7.29 -24.02
N GLN A 106 -7.25 8.10 -24.39
CA GLN A 106 -6.21 7.72 -25.33
C GLN A 106 -5.31 6.62 -24.74
N LYS A 107 -4.88 5.65 -25.55
CA LYS A 107 -4.02 4.55 -25.10
C LYS A 107 -2.52 4.81 -25.26
N ASN A 108 -2.16 6.00 -25.75
CA ASN A 108 -0.80 6.39 -26.06
C ASN A 108 -0.56 7.84 -25.61
N LEU A 109 0.37 8.03 -24.68
CA LEU A 109 0.68 9.35 -24.11
C LEU A 109 1.10 10.37 -25.17
N MET A 110 1.93 9.98 -26.14
CA MET A 110 2.40 10.89 -27.21
C MET A 110 1.25 11.39 -28.10
N THR A 111 0.17 10.63 -28.20
CA THR A 111 -1.03 11.04 -28.92
C THR A 111 -1.83 12.04 -28.09
N ALA A 112 -2.01 11.78 -26.79
CA ALA A 112 -2.71 12.69 -25.88
C ALA A 112 -1.99 14.04 -25.72
N LEU A 113 -0.65 14.04 -25.66
CA LEU A 113 0.16 15.24 -25.51
C LEU A 113 0.03 16.24 -26.68
N LYS A 114 -0.45 15.81 -27.85
CA LYS A 114 -0.77 16.74 -28.95
C LYS A 114 -1.90 17.70 -28.59
N SER A 115 -2.74 17.32 -27.62
CA SER A 115 -3.85 18.12 -27.08
C SER A 115 -3.58 18.65 -25.66
N ALA A 116 -2.32 18.67 -25.18
CA ALA A 116 -1.95 19.16 -23.85
C ALA A 116 -2.40 20.62 -23.56
N TRP A 117 -2.63 21.40 -24.63
CA TRP A 117 -3.10 22.80 -24.54
C TRP A 117 -4.50 23.00 -25.13
N SER A 118 -5.25 21.93 -25.39
CA SER A 118 -6.54 21.97 -26.07
C SER A 118 -7.65 21.34 -25.22
N ASN A 119 -8.72 22.10 -24.99
CA ASN A 119 -9.94 21.60 -24.36
C ASN A 119 -10.85 20.89 -25.38
N ASP A 120 -10.41 19.76 -25.90
CA ASP A 120 -11.10 18.97 -26.94
C ASP A 120 -11.70 17.65 -26.43
N GLY A 121 -11.68 17.43 -25.11
CA GLY A 121 -12.12 16.19 -24.45
C GLY A 121 -11.09 15.07 -24.45
N THR A 122 -9.87 15.29 -24.96
CA THR A 122 -8.78 14.31 -24.88
C THR A 122 -8.35 14.06 -23.43
N TRP A 123 -8.21 15.13 -22.65
CA TRP A 123 -7.90 15.07 -21.23
C TRP A 123 -9.19 15.24 -20.41
N LEU A 124 -9.30 14.46 -19.34
CA LEU A 124 -10.44 14.46 -18.43
C LEU A 124 -10.03 15.10 -17.11
N ASP A 125 -10.96 15.76 -16.43
CA ASP A 125 -10.73 16.32 -15.11
C ASP A 125 -10.38 15.21 -14.09
N PRO A 126 -9.13 15.12 -13.61
CA PRO A 126 -8.74 14.09 -12.66
C PRO A 126 -9.49 14.21 -11.33
N LEU A 127 -9.86 15.43 -10.92
CA LEU A 127 -10.61 15.66 -9.68
C LEU A 127 -11.99 15.02 -9.77
N GLN A 128 -12.68 15.24 -10.88
CA GLN A 128 -13.99 14.65 -11.16
C GLN A 128 -13.88 13.13 -11.29
N VAL A 129 -12.94 12.63 -12.10
CA VAL A 129 -12.77 11.19 -12.33
C VAL A 129 -12.42 10.43 -11.04
N ILE A 130 -11.59 11.00 -10.17
CA ILE A 130 -11.26 10.37 -8.87
C ILE A 130 -12.45 10.40 -7.90
N ARG A 131 -13.25 11.49 -7.90
CA ARG A 131 -14.45 11.60 -7.06
C ARG A 131 -15.56 10.63 -7.49
N ASP A 132 -15.78 10.49 -8.79
CA ASP A 132 -16.87 9.71 -9.35
C ASP A 132 -16.53 8.20 -9.45
N GLY A 133 -15.23 7.87 -9.53
CA GLY A 133 -14.71 6.52 -9.67
C GLY A 133 -14.64 6.02 -11.12
N ILE A 134 -13.58 5.27 -11.45
CA ILE A 134 -13.38 4.69 -12.78
C ILE A 134 -14.22 3.40 -12.90
N GLY A 135 -15.52 3.52 -13.24
CA GLY A 135 -16.42 2.35 -13.17
C GLY A 135 -17.85 2.41 -13.70
N GLY A 136 -18.30 3.53 -14.28
CA GLY A 136 -19.33 3.50 -15.33
C GLY A 136 -20.71 4.08 -15.02
N LYS A 137 -21.20 4.84 -16.02
CA LYS A 137 -22.51 4.63 -16.64
C LYS A 137 -22.31 4.69 -18.16
N GLU A 138 -22.30 3.52 -18.79
CA GLU A 138 -22.31 3.35 -20.26
C GLU A 138 -23.66 3.86 -20.80
N THR A 139 -23.63 4.74 -21.81
CA THR A 139 -24.82 5.19 -22.56
C THR A 139 -24.76 4.58 -23.96
N ASN A 140 -25.82 3.84 -24.33
CA ASN A 140 -25.98 3.28 -25.67
C ASN A 140 -26.86 4.18 -26.57
N ASP A 141 -26.31 4.42 -27.76
CA ASP A 141 -26.91 4.62 -29.09
C ASP A 141 -27.54 5.97 -29.54
N THR A 142 -26.72 6.70 -30.33
CA THR A 142 -26.90 7.14 -31.73
C THR A 142 -28.18 7.86 -32.22
N VAL A 143 -28.04 9.12 -32.67
CA VAL A 143 -28.18 9.67 -34.06
C VAL A 143 -28.38 11.19 -33.96
N GLY A 144 -27.72 11.96 -34.83
CA GLY A 144 -27.62 13.42 -34.74
C GLY A 144 -28.90 14.20 -35.03
N ASN A 145 -28.97 15.45 -34.58
CA ASN A 145 -28.84 16.64 -35.42
C ASN A 145 -28.88 17.89 -34.52
N ASP A 146 -28.23 18.92 -35.01
CA ASP A 146 -28.18 20.30 -34.53
C ASP A 146 -29.48 20.80 -33.86
N THR A 147 -29.35 21.47 -32.70
CA THR A 147 -29.93 22.78 -32.30
C THR A 147 -30.12 22.81 -30.77
N THR A 148 -29.35 23.66 -30.08
CA THR A 148 -29.56 24.17 -28.70
C THR A 148 -30.35 23.31 -27.71
N THR A 149 -29.70 22.69 -26.72
CA THR A 149 -30.43 22.16 -25.56
C THR A 149 -29.60 22.31 -24.29
N GLU A 150 -30.28 22.81 -23.28
CA GLU A 150 -29.82 23.28 -21.98
C GLU A 150 -28.87 22.30 -21.27
N SER A 151 -27.87 22.85 -20.58
CA SER A 151 -27.05 22.13 -19.63
C SER A 151 -27.96 21.46 -18.61
N GLN A 152 -28.12 20.13 -18.70
CA GLN A 152 -28.81 19.39 -17.66
C GLN A 152 -27.92 19.37 -16.43
N GLU A 153 -28.27 20.22 -15.46
CA GLU A 153 -27.73 20.19 -14.10
C GLU A 153 -28.03 18.80 -13.51
N GLU A 154 -26.98 18.02 -13.28
CA GLU A 154 -27.12 16.67 -12.75
C GLU A 154 -27.26 16.76 -11.22
N TYR A 155 -28.50 16.82 -10.74
CA TYR A 155 -28.79 16.88 -9.32
C TYR A 155 -28.70 15.49 -8.66
N TYR A 156 -28.09 15.41 -7.48
CA TYR A 156 -28.08 14.19 -6.65
C TYR A 156 -29.49 13.64 -6.35
N PHE A 157 -30.49 14.52 -6.35
CA PHE A 157 -31.91 14.19 -6.28
C PHE A 157 -32.72 15.24 -7.05
N GLN A 158 -33.89 14.85 -7.57
CA GLN A 158 -34.79 15.78 -8.24
C GLN A 158 -35.20 16.93 -7.30
N PRO A 159 -35.22 18.19 -7.75
CA PRO A 159 -35.70 19.32 -6.96
C PRO A 159 -37.10 19.06 -6.39
N PHE A 160 -37.33 19.49 -5.15
CA PHE A 160 -38.62 19.29 -4.47
C PHE A 160 -39.03 20.50 -3.65
N MET A 161 -40.34 20.74 -3.54
CA MET A 161 -40.89 21.79 -2.68
C MET A 161 -41.02 21.32 -1.23
N VAL A 162 -40.73 22.23 -0.31
CA VAL A 162 -40.97 22.06 1.13
C VAL A 162 -41.98 23.10 1.56
N VAL A 163 -43.08 22.66 2.15
CA VAL A 163 -44.23 23.50 2.53
C VAL A 163 -44.61 23.27 3.98
N ASP A 164 -45.05 24.34 4.66
CA ASP A 164 -45.73 24.25 5.96
C ASP A 164 -47.22 24.53 5.74
N GLN A 165 -48.02 23.46 5.70
CA GLN A 165 -49.46 23.58 5.46
C GLN A 165 -50.18 24.42 6.53
N LYS A 166 -49.71 24.37 7.78
CA LYS A 166 -50.33 25.11 8.87
C LYS A 166 -50.09 26.62 8.73
N SER A 167 -48.88 26.99 8.32
CA SER A 167 -48.54 28.37 7.96
C SER A 167 -49.37 28.86 6.77
N ILE A 168 -49.51 28.04 5.72
CA ILE A 168 -50.31 28.36 4.53
C ILE A 168 -51.79 28.58 4.90
N ASP A 169 -52.34 27.73 5.76
CA ASP A 169 -53.73 27.84 6.22
C ASP A 169 -53.97 29.13 7.04
N GLU A 170 -52.97 29.61 7.79
CA GLU A 170 -53.06 30.78 8.67
C GLU A 170 -52.71 32.11 7.97
N TRP A 171 -51.75 32.10 7.03
CA TRP A 171 -51.16 33.31 6.43
C TRP A 171 -51.18 33.36 4.90
N GLY A 172 -51.58 32.28 4.22
CA GLY A 172 -51.50 32.13 2.78
C GLY A 172 -50.15 31.63 2.28
N GLU A 173 -50.05 31.32 0.98
CA GLU A 173 -48.83 30.84 0.34
C GLU A 173 -47.84 31.99 0.09
N HIS A 174 -46.66 31.91 0.68
CA HIS A 174 -45.56 32.85 0.49
C HIS A 174 -44.29 32.10 0.09
N PRO A 175 -43.93 32.05 -1.21
CA PRO A 175 -42.76 31.32 -1.66
C PRO A 175 -41.45 31.97 -1.18
N GLY A 176 -40.54 31.15 -0.66
CA GLY A 176 -39.17 31.57 -0.32
C GLY A 176 -38.22 31.48 -1.51
N PRO A 177 -36.96 31.94 -1.35
CA PRO A 177 -35.93 31.72 -2.36
C PRO A 177 -35.58 30.23 -2.48
N ASP A 178 -35.07 29.82 -3.64
CA ASP A 178 -34.56 28.46 -3.86
C ASP A 178 -33.41 28.16 -2.88
N LEU A 179 -33.43 26.96 -2.31
CA LEU A 179 -32.39 26.47 -1.40
C LEU A 179 -31.51 25.46 -2.12
N VAL A 180 -30.29 25.87 -2.48
CA VAL A 180 -29.28 25.03 -3.13
C VAL A 180 -28.14 24.78 -2.14
N ASP A 181 -27.82 23.51 -1.89
CA ASP A 181 -26.75 23.13 -0.97
C ASP A 181 -26.09 21.81 -1.42
N GLU A 182 -24.92 21.93 -2.04
CA GLU A 182 -24.15 20.83 -2.63
C GLU A 182 -23.65 19.80 -1.61
N ARG A 183 -23.77 20.10 -0.31
CA ARG A 183 -23.38 19.17 0.77
C ARG A 183 -24.37 18.02 0.94
N PHE A 184 -25.59 18.17 0.44
CA PHE A 184 -26.62 17.13 0.54
C PHE A 184 -26.70 16.32 -0.76
N GLN A 185 -26.41 15.03 -0.65
CA GLN A 185 -26.61 14.05 -1.74
C GLN A 185 -27.87 13.19 -1.53
N ASP A 186 -28.59 13.40 -0.42
CA ASP A 186 -29.79 12.66 -0.02
C ASP A 186 -30.98 13.62 0.15
N ALA A 187 -32.09 13.30 -0.52
CA ALA A 187 -33.28 14.16 -0.57
C ALA A 187 -33.95 14.33 0.80
N ASP A 188 -33.93 13.30 1.65
CA ASP A 188 -34.57 13.35 2.97
C ASP A 188 -33.75 14.20 3.96
N ALA A 189 -32.43 14.16 3.86
CA ALA A 189 -31.53 15.04 4.60
C ALA A 189 -31.72 16.51 4.18
N MET A 190 -31.84 16.78 2.88
CA MET A 190 -32.11 18.13 2.37
C MET A 190 -33.50 18.63 2.81
N ARG A 191 -34.52 17.77 2.80
CA ARG A 191 -35.88 18.13 3.26
C ARG A 191 -35.90 18.52 4.74
N LYS A 192 -35.18 17.78 5.59
CA LYS A 192 -35.04 18.11 7.01
C LYS A 192 -34.34 19.45 7.22
N TYR A 193 -33.29 19.73 6.45
CA TYR A 193 -32.57 21.00 6.52
C TYR A 193 -33.43 22.17 6.05
N ALA A 194 -34.11 22.05 4.91
CA ALA A 194 -35.00 23.06 4.35
C ALA A 194 -36.16 23.42 5.31
N LEU A 195 -36.70 22.45 6.06
CA LEU A 195 -37.70 22.73 7.09
C LEU A 195 -37.17 23.66 8.20
N THR A 196 -35.86 23.68 8.45
CA THR A 196 -35.24 24.57 9.46
C THR A 196 -35.03 26.00 8.98
N THR A 197 -35.11 26.25 7.67
CA THR A 197 -34.92 27.57 7.07
C THR A 197 -36.23 28.32 6.84
N LEU A 198 -37.36 27.63 6.91
CA LEU A 198 -38.69 28.25 6.78
C LEU A 198 -38.98 29.22 7.93
N LYS A 199 -39.62 30.34 7.58
CA LYS A 199 -40.21 31.28 8.54
C LYS A 199 -41.74 31.19 8.44
N PRO A 200 -42.38 30.27 9.18
CA PRO A 200 -43.82 30.00 9.03
C PRO A 200 -44.71 31.13 9.54
N ASP A 201 -44.19 32.05 10.35
CA ASP A 201 -44.91 33.25 10.78
C ASP A 201 -44.20 34.50 10.22
N PRO A 202 -44.94 35.51 9.73
CA PRO A 202 -44.35 36.78 9.30
C PRO A 202 -43.69 37.49 10.48
N ASP A 203 -42.53 38.14 10.24
CA ASP A 203 -41.86 38.95 11.26
C ASP A 203 -42.80 40.11 11.67
N LEU A 204 -43.38 40.04 12.88
CA LEU A 204 -44.32 41.05 13.38
C LEU A 204 -43.61 41.93 14.41
N ASN A 205 -43.38 43.20 14.05
CA ASN A 205 -42.94 44.23 14.98
C ASN A 205 -44.17 45.00 15.51
N ILE A 206 -44.40 44.94 16.82
CA ILE A 206 -45.41 45.74 17.51
C ILE A 206 -44.68 46.84 18.28
N GLU A 207 -44.96 48.09 17.94
CA GLU A 207 -44.56 49.24 18.75
C GLU A 207 -45.69 49.57 19.74
N VAL A 208 -45.36 49.62 21.02
CA VAL A 208 -46.30 49.90 22.10
C VAL A 208 -45.84 51.12 22.87
N THR A 209 -46.76 52.07 23.06
CA THR A 209 -46.58 53.23 23.96
C THR A 209 -47.16 52.92 25.33
N LEU A 210 -46.33 52.99 26.37
CA LEU A 210 -46.68 52.66 27.75
C LEU A 210 -47.15 53.91 28.49
N GLN A 211 -48.46 54.12 28.50
CA GLN A 211 -49.05 55.27 29.20
C GLN A 211 -48.79 55.21 30.71
N GLY A 212 -48.24 56.28 31.27
CA GLY A 212 -48.06 56.43 32.72
C GLY A 212 -46.78 55.80 33.29
N ASN A 213 -45.88 55.26 32.45
CA ASN A 213 -44.51 54.86 32.79
C ASN A 213 -44.36 53.91 34.01
N SER A 214 -45.41 53.16 34.37
CA SER A 214 -45.42 52.25 35.53
C SER A 214 -44.76 50.89 35.27
N PHE A 215 -44.57 50.55 33.99
CA PHE A 215 -43.89 49.33 33.56
C PHE A 215 -42.46 49.66 33.12
N ILE A 216 -41.48 48.94 33.69
CA ILE A 216 -40.07 49.05 33.33
C ILE A 216 -39.73 47.86 32.43
N PRO A 217 -39.52 48.07 31.11
CA PRO A 217 -39.22 46.98 30.20
C PRO A 217 -37.83 46.40 30.41
N VAL A 218 -37.72 45.08 30.33
CA VAL A 218 -36.44 44.36 30.34
C VAL A 218 -36.16 43.76 28.96
N ALA A 219 -34.94 43.96 28.46
CA ALA A 219 -34.53 43.41 27.18
C ALA A 219 -34.64 41.87 27.19
N GLY A 220 -35.31 41.31 26.19
CA GLY A 220 -35.48 39.88 26.02
C GLY A 220 -36.57 39.23 26.87
N GLU A 221 -37.29 39.98 27.70
CA GLU A 221 -38.46 39.50 28.45
C GLU A 221 -39.62 39.16 27.49
N ILE A 222 -40.39 38.11 27.84
CA ILE A 222 -41.58 37.70 27.08
C ILE A 222 -42.82 38.31 27.73
N LEU A 223 -43.52 39.17 26.98
CA LEU A 223 -44.77 39.82 27.40
C LEU A 223 -45.98 39.20 26.71
N ARG A 224 -47.08 39.09 27.44
CA ARG A 224 -48.38 38.72 26.87
C ARG A 224 -49.08 39.98 26.37
N VAL A 225 -49.30 40.07 25.07
CA VAL A 225 -50.07 41.14 24.43
C VAL A 225 -51.51 40.66 24.25
N LEU A 226 -52.48 41.50 24.63
CA LEU A 226 -53.91 41.28 24.42
C LEU A 226 -54.44 42.40 23.51
N ALA A 227 -54.34 42.22 22.20
CA ALA A 227 -54.61 43.26 21.21
C ALA A 227 -55.46 42.74 20.05
N ARG A 228 -56.79 42.71 20.21
CA ARG A 228 -57.74 42.03 19.29
C ARG A 228 -57.41 40.53 19.14
N ASP A 229 -58.35 39.71 18.69
CA ASP A 229 -58.14 38.25 18.69
C ASP A 229 -56.96 37.81 17.81
N LYS A 230 -56.67 38.54 16.72
CA LYS A 230 -55.58 38.23 15.78
C LYS A 230 -54.16 38.62 16.19
N TYR A 231 -53.98 39.55 17.15
CA TYR A 231 -52.63 39.96 17.62
C TYR A 231 -52.42 39.69 19.11
N SER A 232 -53.30 38.89 19.70
CA SER A 232 -53.16 38.42 21.07
C SER A 232 -52.17 37.25 21.12
N GLY A 233 -51.09 37.38 21.89
CA GLY A 233 -49.99 36.43 21.83
C GLY A 233 -48.86 36.75 22.80
N SER A 234 -47.84 35.88 22.83
CA SER A 234 -46.62 36.10 23.60
C SER A 234 -45.54 36.68 22.68
N TYR A 235 -44.96 37.81 23.05
CA TYR A 235 -44.00 38.56 22.26
C TYR A 235 -42.76 38.89 23.09
N LYS A 236 -41.59 38.97 22.45
CA LYS A 236 -40.34 39.29 23.12
C LYS A 236 -40.01 40.77 22.96
N THR A 237 -39.58 41.41 24.05
CA THR A 237 -39.05 42.77 24.01
C THR A 237 -37.68 42.79 23.34
N VAL A 238 -37.60 43.42 22.17
CA VAL A 238 -36.36 43.53 21.37
C VAL A 238 -35.72 44.92 21.45
N GLY A 239 -36.47 45.92 21.90
CA GLY A 239 -35.98 47.27 22.13
C GLY A 239 -36.92 48.05 23.04
N TYR A 240 -36.40 49.08 23.70
CA TYR A 240 -37.20 50.01 24.49
C TYR A 240 -36.52 51.37 24.61
N THR A 241 -37.33 52.42 24.76
CA THR A 241 -36.88 53.77 25.10
C THR A 241 -37.63 54.23 26.34
N ILE A 242 -36.88 54.60 27.38
CA ILE A 242 -37.40 55.03 28.68
C ILE A 242 -37.10 56.51 28.89
N TYR A 243 -38.08 57.26 29.37
CA TYR A 243 -37.97 58.70 29.67
C TYR A 243 -38.18 58.94 31.18
N PRO A 244 -37.16 58.67 32.02
CA PRO A 244 -37.32 58.64 33.48
C PRO A 244 -37.63 60.00 34.13
N GLU A 245 -37.24 61.12 33.50
CA GLU A 245 -37.36 62.46 34.08
C GLU A 245 -38.24 63.43 33.26
N ALA A 246 -38.71 63.01 32.07
CA ALA A 246 -39.49 63.87 31.19
C ALA A 246 -40.98 63.82 31.54
N LYS A 247 -41.51 64.91 32.12
CA LYS A 247 -42.95 65.04 32.38
C LYS A 247 -43.72 65.08 31.07
N GLY A 248 -44.60 64.11 30.85
CA GLY A 248 -45.50 64.04 29.69
C GLY A 248 -44.96 63.27 28.47
N GLN A 249 -43.85 62.53 28.61
CA GLN A 249 -43.39 61.58 27.59
C GLN A 249 -43.61 60.14 28.06
N ASP A 250 -44.28 59.34 27.24
CA ASP A 250 -44.55 57.93 27.51
C ASP A 250 -43.39 57.05 27.03
N ASN A 251 -43.07 56.01 27.81
CA ASN A 251 -42.07 55.01 27.43
C ASN A 251 -42.53 54.24 26.19
N GLN A 252 -41.58 53.81 25.37
CA GLN A 252 -41.85 53.00 24.18
C GLN A 252 -41.18 51.65 24.29
N ILE A 253 -41.87 50.60 23.85
CA ILE A 253 -41.32 49.26 23.72
C ILE A 253 -41.57 48.73 22.32
N THR A 254 -40.57 48.03 21.79
CA THR A 254 -40.65 47.30 20.54
C THR A 254 -40.70 45.81 20.87
N LEU A 255 -41.80 45.18 20.49
CA LEU A 255 -42.05 43.76 20.66
C LEU A 255 -41.96 43.06 19.31
N ASN A 256 -41.33 41.89 19.29
CA ASN A 256 -41.23 41.06 18.10
C ASN A 256 -41.86 39.68 18.39
N ASN A 257 -42.44 39.02 17.38
CA ASN A 257 -42.99 37.67 17.54
C ASN A 257 -41.88 36.66 17.82
N SER A 258 -41.64 36.38 19.10
CA SER A 258 -40.87 35.21 19.51
C SER A 258 -41.72 33.94 19.51
N LYS A 259 -42.66 33.80 18.57
CA LYS A 259 -43.35 32.52 18.37
C LYS A 259 -42.29 31.57 17.78
N THR A 260 -41.44 31.01 18.64
CA THR A 260 -40.86 29.70 18.35
C THR A 260 -42.07 28.78 18.22
N THR A 261 -42.45 28.47 16.99
CA THR A 261 -43.49 27.51 16.72
C THR A 261 -43.07 26.15 17.26
N ILE A 262 -44.02 25.22 17.45
CA ILE A 262 -43.67 23.84 17.83
C ILE A 262 -42.71 23.22 16.79
N LEU A 263 -42.78 23.67 15.54
CA LEU A 263 -41.90 23.29 14.44
C LEU A 263 -40.48 23.82 14.67
N ASP A 264 -40.31 25.09 15.06
CA ASP A 264 -38.99 25.64 15.42
C ASP A 264 -38.34 24.88 16.58
N TYR A 265 -39.14 24.49 17.57
CA TYR A 265 -38.67 23.68 18.70
C TYR A 265 -38.29 22.24 18.28
N GLN A 266 -39.08 21.61 17.40
CA GLN A 266 -38.80 20.28 16.85
C GLN A 266 -37.55 20.30 15.96
N ASN A 267 -37.42 21.31 15.10
CA ASN A 267 -36.27 21.54 14.23
C ASN A 267 -35.00 21.81 15.03
N GLN A 268 -35.08 22.62 16.10
CA GLN A 268 -33.94 22.89 16.98
C GLN A 268 -33.49 21.64 17.75
N LYS A 269 -34.44 20.79 18.19
CA LYS A 269 -34.10 19.49 18.80
C LYS A 269 -33.47 18.53 17.80
N ALA A 270 -34.01 18.42 16.58
CA ALA A 270 -33.46 17.58 15.53
C ALA A 270 -32.03 18.01 15.15
N LYS A 271 -31.80 19.33 15.02
CA LYS A 271 -30.47 19.91 14.77
C LYS A 271 -29.48 19.56 15.87
N ARG A 272 -29.83 19.77 17.14
CA ARG A 272 -28.95 19.43 18.29
C ARG A 272 -28.64 17.93 18.37
N LEU A 273 -29.61 17.08 18.05
CA LEU A 273 -29.41 15.63 18.02
C LEU A 273 -28.45 15.23 16.89
N GLN A 274 -28.59 15.85 15.72
CA GLN A 274 -27.72 15.59 14.56
C GLN A 274 -26.30 16.10 14.79
N GLU A 275 -26.13 17.28 15.38
CA GLU A 275 -24.82 17.81 15.80
C GLU A 275 -24.13 16.87 16.80
N ALA A 276 -24.87 16.38 17.81
CA ALA A 276 -24.33 15.43 18.79
C ALA A 276 -23.94 14.07 18.16
N LEU A 277 -24.73 13.59 17.20
CA LEU A 277 -24.42 12.37 16.43
C LEU A 277 -23.19 12.54 15.54
N GLU A 278 -23.05 13.69 14.89
CA GLU A 278 -21.90 13.98 14.03
C GLU A 278 -20.62 14.15 14.85
N GLU A 279 -20.69 14.80 16.01
CA GLU A 279 -19.56 14.83 16.94
C GLU A 279 -19.17 13.42 17.44
N GLN A 280 -20.13 12.54 17.70
CA GLN A 280 -19.82 11.14 18.03
C GLN A 280 -19.19 10.42 16.86
N ARG A 281 -19.68 10.60 15.63
CA ARG A 281 -19.11 10.01 14.42
C ARG A 281 -17.67 10.49 14.17
N LEU A 282 -17.40 11.78 14.35
CA LEU A 282 -16.05 12.36 14.28
C LEU A 282 -15.13 11.78 15.35
N ARG A 283 -15.61 11.64 16.59
CA ARG A 283 -14.84 10.99 17.68
C ARG A 283 -14.52 9.53 17.37
N ILE A 284 -15.48 8.77 16.84
CA ILE A 284 -15.29 7.36 16.45
C ILE A 284 -14.31 7.23 15.29
N SER A 285 -14.40 8.11 14.28
CA SER A 285 -13.46 8.17 13.17
C SER A 285 -12.03 8.49 13.64
N GLY A 286 -11.88 9.48 14.54
CA GLY A 286 -10.60 9.80 15.15
C GLY A 286 -9.99 8.64 15.95
N LEU A 287 -10.82 7.89 16.68
CA LEU A 287 -10.39 6.70 17.40
C LEU A 287 -9.95 5.58 16.45
N ALA A 288 -10.71 5.33 15.38
CA ALA A 288 -10.36 4.33 14.37
C ALA A 288 -9.03 4.65 13.67
N ASN A 289 -8.80 5.92 13.31
CA ASN A 289 -7.54 6.37 12.72
C ASN A 289 -6.36 6.21 13.70
N SER A 290 -6.56 6.53 14.97
CA SER A 290 -5.54 6.33 16.02
C SER A 290 -5.20 4.84 16.21
N MET A 291 -6.22 3.98 16.23
CA MET A 291 -6.03 2.53 16.30
C MET A 291 -5.32 1.96 15.07
N ASP A 292 -5.64 2.45 13.86
CA ASP A 292 -4.97 2.04 12.62
C ASP A 292 -3.50 2.46 12.61
N GLN A 293 -3.18 3.68 13.04
CA GLN A 293 -1.79 4.14 13.21
C GLN A 293 -1.03 3.33 14.25
N GLN A 294 -1.65 3.00 15.39
CA GLN A 294 -1.06 2.09 16.38
C GLN A 294 -0.83 0.69 15.82
N SER A 295 -1.75 0.16 15.02
CA SER A 295 -1.60 -1.15 14.38
C SER A 295 -0.46 -1.18 13.35
N LYS A 296 -0.31 -0.11 12.57
CA LYS A 296 0.77 0.07 11.58
C LYS A 296 2.14 0.19 12.24
N SER A 297 2.24 0.99 13.31
CA SER A 297 3.47 1.09 14.12
C SER A 297 3.85 -0.23 14.79
N LEU A 298 2.90 -0.97 15.37
CA LEU A 298 3.17 -2.32 15.89
C LEU A 298 3.66 -3.28 14.80
N THR A 299 3.04 -3.24 13.62
CA THR A 299 3.42 -4.07 12.47
C THR A 299 4.83 -3.73 11.99
N GLN A 300 5.19 -2.44 11.92
CA GLN A 300 6.55 -2.00 11.63
C GLN A 300 7.55 -2.46 12.69
N VAL A 301 7.25 -2.34 13.99
CA VAL A 301 8.13 -2.83 15.06
C VAL A 301 8.34 -4.35 14.97
N VAL A 302 7.29 -5.12 14.69
CA VAL A 302 7.37 -6.58 14.49
C VAL A 302 8.19 -6.93 13.25
N ASN A 303 8.01 -6.21 12.14
CA ASN A 303 8.76 -6.44 10.91
C ASN A 303 10.23 -6.07 11.06
N ASN A 304 10.54 -4.92 11.67
CA ASN A 304 11.91 -4.49 11.95
C ASN A 304 12.63 -5.50 12.87
N LYS A 305 11.93 -6.07 13.86
CA LYS A 305 12.48 -7.12 14.71
C LYS A 305 12.76 -8.40 13.93
N LYS A 306 11.82 -8.86 13.09
CA LYS A 306 12.03 -10.03 12.20
C LYS A 306 13.19 -9.84 11.22
N GLU A 307 13.36 -8.63 10.69
CA GLU A 307 14.45 -8.31 9.77
C GLU A 307 15.81 -8.26 10.50
N THR A 308 15.83 -7.72 11.71
CA THR A 308 17.02 -7.75 12.59
C THR A 308 17.40 -9.19 12.96
N ASP A 309 16.42 -10.03 13.33
CA ASP A 309 16.64 -11.44 13.68
C ASP A 309 17.14 -12.25 12.47
N LYS A 310 16.59 -12.02 11.27
CA LYS A 310 17.08 -12.64 10.01
C LYS A 310 18.49 -12.21 9.64
N ASN A 311 18.82 -10.93 9.83
CA ASN A 311 20.16 -10.43 9.57
C ASN A 311 21.17 -11.00 10.57
N MET A 312 20.76 -11.23 11.82
CA MET A 312 21.59 -11.85 12.85
C MET A 312 21.78 -13.36 12.59
N GLU A 313 20.76 -14.08 12.13
CA GLU A 313 20.90 -15.47 11.64
C GLU A 313 21.82 -15.58 10.42
N ALA A 314 21.74 -14.64 9.47
CA ALA A 314 22.62 -14.61 8.30
C ALA A 314 24.07 -14.27 8.68
N VAL A 315 24.29 -13.38 9.65
CA VAL A 315 25.61 -13.06 10.19
C VAL A 315 26.18 -14.24 10.98
N ASP A 316 25.37 -14.92 11.81
CA ASP A 316 25.80 -16.12 12.55
C ASP A 316 26.10 -17.31 11.62
N GLN A 317 25.30 -17.50 10.55
CA GLN A 317 25.63 -18.49 9.53
C GLN A 317 26.93 -18.13 8.80
N ASN A 318 27.09 -16.88 8.36
CA ASN A 318 28.33 -16.45 7.70
C ASN A 318 29.56 -16.59 8.62
N ILE A 319 29.44 -16.28 9.92
CA ILE A 319 30.51 -16.48 10.92
C ILE A 319 30.80 -17.97 11.12
N TYR A 320 29.79 -18.83 11.11
CA TYR A 320 29.92 -20.29 11.17
C TYR A 320 30.63 -20.87 9.94
N TRP A 321 30.27 -20.42 8.73
CA TRP A 321 30.95 -20.76 7.47
C TRP A 321 32.40 -20.26 7.44
N MET A 322 32.67 -19.07 8.01
CA MET A 322 34.02 -18.46 8.05
C MET A 322 34.97 -19.11 9.06
N GLN A 323 34.48 -19.74 10.13
CA GLN A 323 35.34 -20.27 11.20
C GLN A 323 35.53 -21.79 11.16
N ASN A 324 34.60 -22.60 10.64
CA ASN A 324 34.67 -24.07 10.70
C ASN A 324 33.96 -24.85 9.56
N GLY A 325 33.93 -24.33 8.32
CA GLY A 325 33.19 -24.96 7.22
C GLY A 325 33.50 -26.46 7.02
N GLN A 326 32.53 -27.33 7.32
CA GLN A 326 32.51 -28.73 6.88
C GLN A 326 31.63 -28.83 5.62
N HIS A 327 32.22 -29.21 4.48
CA HIS A 327 31.47 -29.42 3.24
C HIS A 327 31.30 -30.92 2.97
N ASN A 328 30.05 -31.37 2.87
CA ASN A 328 29.72 -32.76 2.54
C ASN A 328 29.66 -32.94 1.02
N LEU A 329 30.60 -33.71 0.48
CA LEU A 329 30.67 -34.08 -0.93
C LEU A 329 30.18 -35.52 -1.11
N ILE A 330 29.21 -35.71 -2.00
CA ILE A 330 28.80 -37.04 -2.47
C ILE A 330 29.61 -37.32 -3.72
N THR A 331 30.37 -38.41 -3.72
CA THR A 331 31.21 -38.80 -4.85
C THR A 331 30.83 -40.18 -5.38
N THR A 332 30.97 -40.36 -6.69
CA THR A 332 30.64 -41.62 -7.37
C THR A 332 31.93 -42.39 -7.60
N MET A 333 31.94 -43.68 -7.24
CA MET A 333 33.06 -44.57 -7.55
C MET A 333 32.87 -45.20 -8.94
N THR A 334 33.95 -45.35 -9.68
CA THR A 334 33.96 -45.92 -11.05
C THR A 334 34.96 -47.08 -11.16
N GLY A 335 34.65 -48.08 -12.00
CA GLY A 335 35.55 -49.21 -12.31
C GLY A 335 35.10 -50.62 -11.89
N GLY A 336 33.84 -50.81 -11.47
CA GLY A 336 33.29 -52.12 -11.06
C GLY A 336 32.01 -52.49 -11.82
N THR A 337 31.47 -53.67 -11.54
CA THR A 337 30.22 -54.15 -12.16
C THR A 337 29.00 -53.81 -11.30
N ALA A 338 27.89 -53.46 -11.93
CA ALA A 338 26.64 -53.19 -11.21
C ALA A 338 26.14 -54.49 -10.56
N SER A 339 25.90 -54.45 -9.24
CA SER A 339 25.36 -55.59 -8.49
C SER A 339 23.83 -55.50 -8.41
N SER A 340 23.18 -56.66 -8.26
CA SER A 340 21.77 -56.73 -7.87
C SER A 340 21.55 -56.55 -6.36
N GLU A 341 22.61 -56.63 -5.54
CA GLU A 341 22.53 -56.39 -4.09
C GLU A 341 22.20 -54.91 -3.82
N LYS A 342 21.47 -54.64 -2.74
CA LYS A 342 21.12 -53.30 -2.28
C LYS A 342 21.51 -53.13 -0.83
N TYR A 343 21.90 -51.91 -0.47
CA TYR A 343 22.11 -51.51 0.93
C TYR A 343 21.24 -50.30 1.24
N ASN A 344 20.31 -50.42 2.19
CA ASN A 344 19.30 -49.39 2.49
C ASN A 344 18.67 -48.81 1.20
N ASP A 345 18.15 -49.70 0.35
CA ASP A 345 17.55 -49.41 -0.96
C ASP A 345 18.45 -48.72 -1.99
N SER A 346 19.71 -48.46 -1.66
CA SER A 346 20.70 -47.85 -2.54
C SER A 346 21.43 -48.91 -3.39
N PRO A 347 21.77 -48.58 -4.64
CA PRO A 347 22.52 -49.48 -5.52
C PRO A 347 23.92 -49.76 -4.97
N VAL A 348 24.42 -50.96 -5.27
CA VAL A 348 25.74 -51.47 -4.83
C VAL A 348 26.58 -51.82 -6.05
N ILE A 349 27.89 -51.60 -5.94
CA ILE A 349 28.88 -51.98 -6.96
C ILE A 349 29.65 -53.20 -6.45
N GLU A 350 29.82 -54.20 -7.31
CA GLU A 350 30.60 -55.41 -7.07
C GLU A 350 32.03 -55.25 -7.61
N VAL A 351 33.00 -55.77 -6.86
CA VAL A 351 34.44 -55.70 -7.17
C VAL A 351 35.11 -57.03 -6.84
N GLU A 352 35.70 -57.72 -7.81
CA GLU A 352 36.38 -59.02 -7.62
C GLU A 352 37.90 -58.87 -7.38
N GLN A 353 38.58 -58.05 -8.17
CA GLN A 353 39.99 -57.67 -7.93
C GLN A 353 40.27 -56.35 -8.63
N GLY A 354 40.80 -55.36 -7.92
CA GLY A 354 41.19 -54.09 -8.51
C GLY A 354 40.91 -52.87 -7.65
N THR A 355 40.99 -51.71 -8.31
CA THR A 355 40.94 -50.39 -7.68
C THR A 355 39.76 -49.60 -8.21
N LEU A 356 38.85 -49.19 -7.33
CA LEU A 356 37.84 -48.18 -7.64
C LEU A 356 38.32 -46.80 -7.20
N ARG A 357 37.99 -45.79 -8.00
CA ARG A 357 38.33 -44.39 -7.72
C ARG A 357 37.09 -43.51 -7.76
N SER A 358 37.06 -42.54 -6.87
CA SER A 358 36.09 -41.45 -6.91
C SER A 358 36.52 -40.34 -7.87
N ASN A 359 35.60 -39.41 -8.14
CA ASN A 359 35.97 -38.11 -8.72
C ASN A 359 36.94 -37.36 -7.79
N GLU A 360 37.76 -36.49 -8.37
CA GLU A 360 38.68 -35.61 -7.64
C GLU A 360 37.93 -34.50 -6.91
N PHE A 361 38.38 -34.16 -5.71
CA PHE A 361 37.92 -33.03 -4.91
C PHE A 361 39.05 -32.02 -4.70
N ASN A 362 38.69 -30.74 -4.54
CA ASN A 362 39.63 -29.64 -4.31
C ASN A 362 40.06 -29.59 -2.84
N LEU A 363 41.37 -29.46 -2.60
CA LEU A 363 41.99 -29.46 -1.26
C LEU A 363 42.62 -28.12 -0.85
N ASN A 364 42.48 -27.07 -1.64
CA ASN A 364 42.96 -25.75 -1.27
C ASN A 364 42.25 -25.25 0.01
N GLY A 365 43.03 -24.93 1.04
CA GLY A 365 42.50 -24.44 2.34
C GLY A 365 41.87 -25.51 3.23
N VAL A 366 41.92 -26.79 2.84
CA VAL A 366 41.41 -27.89 3.65
C VAL A 366 42.40 -28.21 4.77
N SER A 367 41.87 -28.45 5.97
CA SER A 367 42.64 -28.73 7.19
C SER A 367 42.35 -30.11 7.80
N SER A 368 41.20 -30.69 7.47
CA SER A 368 40.80 -32.04 7.83
C SER A 368 39.93 -32.65 6.74
N ILE A 369 40.00 -33.97 6.59
CA ILE A 369 39.18 -34.73 5.65
C ILE A 369 38.57 -35.85 6.46
N SER A 370 37.26 -36.05 6.35
CA SER A 370 36.60 -37.25 6.86
C SER A 370 35.92 -37.96 5.71
N SER A 371 35.86 -39.28 5.76
CA SER A 371 35.20 -40.07 4.72
C SER A 371 34.31 -41.10 5.37
N ARG A 372 33.17 -41.37 4.74
CA ARG A 372 32.28 -42.45 5.07
C ARG A 372 32.10 -43.30 3.83
N LEU A 373 32.56 -44.55 3.90
CA LEU A 373 32.35 -45.56 2.87
C LEU A 373 31.68 -46.75 3.52
N MET A 374 30.59 -47.24 2.92
CA MET A 374 29.93 -48.46 3.36
C MET A 374 30.36 -49.61 2.45
N ALA A 375 31.01 -50.63 3.01
CA ALA A 375 31.44 -51.81 2.27
C ALA A 375 31.22 -53.10 3.06
N LYS A 376 31.25 -54.24 2.36
CA LYS A 376 31.11 -55.59 2.91
C LYS A 376 31.90 -56.58 2.05
N LEU A 377 32.57 -57.56 2.66
CA LEU A 377 33.17 -58.70 1.96
C LEU A 377 32.15 -59.80 1.70
N ASN A 378 32.34 -60.54 0.60
CA ASN A 378 31.58 -61.75 0.35
C ASN A 378 31.79 -62.77 1.49
N ALA A 379 30.68 -63.22 2.07
CA ALA A 379 30.62 -64.05 3.27
C ALA A 379 31.44 -65.37 3.17
N THR A 380 31.68 -65.85 1.95
CA THR A 380 32.30 -67.14 1.68
C THR A 380 33.82 -67.10 1.55
N ASP A 381 34.42 -65.91 1.42
CA ASP A 381 35.76 -65.75 0.87
C ASP A 381 36.72 -65.10 1.89
N ASN A 382 37.35 -65.93 2.73
CA ASN A 382 38.30 -65.45 3.75
C ASN A 382 39.68 -65.01 3.20
N SER A 383 39.89 -65.06 1.88
CA SER A 383 41.16 -64.69 1.21
C SER A 383 41.18 -63.27 0.65
N ILE A 384 40.10 -62.50 0.84
CA ILE A 384 39.97 -61.14 0.32
C ILE A 384 40.32 -60.13 1.40
N SER A 385 41.02 -59.07 1.01
CA SER A 385 41.14 -57.85 1.81
C SER A 385 40.74 -56.64 0.97
N ALA A 386 39.96 -55.75 1.58
CA ALA A 386 39.61 -54.46 0.98
C ALA A 386 40.15 -53.33 1.84
N THR A 387 40.81 -52.35 1.23
CA THR A 387 41.38 -51.17 1.90
C THR A 387 40.85 -49.88 1.28
N THR A 388 40.50 -48.91 2.13
CA THR A 388 40.04 -47.58 1.68
C THR A 388 41.00 -46.50 2.15
N TYR A 389 41.50 -45.66 1.24
CA TYR A 389 42.36 -44.53 1.57
C TYR A 389 42.07 -43.31 0.68
N VAL A 390 42.63 -42.16 1.06
CA VAL A 390 42.61 -40.94 0.25
C VAL A 390 43.94 -40.80 -0.46
N GLU A 391 43.90 -40.69 -1.77
CA GLU A 391 45.04 -40.31 -2.58
C GLU A 391 45.08 -38.78 -2.72
N LEU A 392 46.23 -38.19 -2.43
CA LEU A 392 46.48 -36.75 -2.48
C LEU A 392 47.26 -36.45 -3.76
N LEU A 393 46.86 -35.41 -4.48
CA LEU A 393 47.32 -35.11 -5.83
C LEU A 393 47.78 -33.65 -5.96
N LYS A 394 48.80 -33.44 -6.79
CA LYS A 394 49.22 -32.11 -7.25
C LYS A 394 48.33 -31.64 -8.41
N SER A 395 48.50 -30.38 -8.82
CA SER A 395 47.70 -29.78 -9.89
C SER A 395 47.91 -30.45 -11.25
N ASP A 396 49.10 -31.03 -11.46
CA ASP A 396 49.48 -31.80 -12.64
C ASP A 396 48.96 -33.26 -12.63
N GLY A 397 48.21 -33.65 -11.58
CA GLY A 397 47.70 -35.01 -11.42
C GLY A 397 48.70 -36.03 -10.88
N SER A 398 49.95 -35.62 -10.60
CA SER A 398 50.94 -36.49 -9.97
C SER A 398 50.63 -36.76 -8.50
N SER A 399 51.07 -37.92 -8.00
CA SER A 399 50.84 -38.32 -6.60
C SER A 399 51.61 -37.40 -5.64
N ALA A 400 50.88 -36.78 -4.71
CA ALA A 400 51.43 -36.01 -3.59
C ALA A 400 51.53 -36.85 -2.29
N GLY A 401 50.94 -38.05 -2.28
CA GLY A 401 50.96 -38.97 -1.16
C GLY A 401 49.65 -39.75 -0.99
N LYS A 402 49.62 -40.65 -0.01
CA LYS A 402 48.42 -41.41 0.39
C LYS A 402 48.15 -41.20 1.88
N SER A 403 46.88 -41.23 2.28
CA SER A 403 46.51 -41.21 3.69
C SER A 403 46.68 -42.60 4.33
N ASN A 404 46.93 -42.63 5.64
CA ASN A 404 47.06 -43.85 6.42
C ASN A 404 45.71 -44.42 6.90
N ILE A 405 44.60 -44.06 6.25
CA ILE A 405 43.31 -44.66 6.61
C ILE A 405 43.36 -46.10 6.12
N ILE A 406 43.44 -47.07 7.03
CA ILE A 406 43.36 -48.49 6.70
C ILE A 406 42.08 -49.00 7.35
N TYR A 407 41.04 -49.16 6.53
CA TYR A 407 39.83 -49.85 6.95
C TYR A 407 39.93 -51.31 6.55
N ILE A 408 39.81 -52.23 7.51
CA ILE A 408 39.76 -53.67 7.24
C ILE A 408 38.28 -54.08 7.32
N VAL A 409 37.71 -54.45 6.18
CA VAL A 409 36.33 -54.95 6.10
C VAL A 409 36.31 -56.39 6.60
N ASN A 410 35.47 -56.70 7.59
CA ASN A 410 35.33 -58.08 8.12
C ASN A 410 34.19 -58.84 7.43
N ASN A 411 34.22 -60.16 7.58
CA ASN A 411 33.34 -61.05 6.87
C ASN A 411 31.85 -60.85 7.25
N GLY A 412 30.99 -60.56 6.27
CA GLY A 412 29.52 -60.65 6.39
C GLY A 412 28.74 -59.42 6.83
N ALA A 413 29.34 -58.36 7.38
CA ALA A 413 28.62 -57.16 7.85
C ALA A 413 28.93 -55.90 7.04
N TRP A 414 27.91 -55.05 6.82
CA TRP A 414 28.11 -53.71 6.26
C TRP A 414 28.81 -52.81 7.28
N GLN A 415 29.80 -52.10 6.78
CA GLN A 415 30.84 -51.60 7.65
C GLN A 415 31.30 -50.22 7.14
N SER A 416 31.32 -49.23 8.04
CA SER A 416 31.66 -47.84 7.73
C SER A 416 33.14 -47.58 7.98
N ALA A 417 33.84 -47.00 7.01
CA ALA A 417 35.09 -46.30 7.29
C ALA A 417 34.80 -45.10 8.21
N GLY A 418 35.60 -44.94 9.27
CA GLY A 418 35.45 -43.88 10.28
C GLY A 418 36.15 -42.57 9.92
N THR A 419 36.01 -41.57 10.79
CA THR A 419 36.61 -40.24 10.69
C THR A 419 38.11 -40.27 11.01
N VAL A 420 38.98 -39.72 10.14
CA VAL A 420 40.42 -39.60 10.39
C VAL A 420 40.94 -38.24 9.97
N ASN A 421 41.56 -37.48 10.87
CA ASN A 421 42.17 -36.19 10.52
C ASN A 421 43.49 -36.38 9.76
N ILE A 422 43.49 -36.11 8.45
CA ILE A 422 44.67 -36.25 7.59
C ILE A 422 45.41 -34.90 7.48
N LYS A 423 46.72 -34.90 7.75
CA LYS A 423 47.59 -33.75 7.46
C LYS A 423 47.87 -33.66 5.95
N ILE A 424 47.57 -32.51 5.35
CA ILE A 424 47.76 -32.30 3.90
C ILE A 424 49.22 -31.91 3.62
N PRO A 425 49.95 -32.67 2.77
CA PRO A 425 51.29 -32.31 2.34
C PRO A 425 51.32 -30.98 1.58
N ALA A 426 52.41 -30.23 1.71
CA ALA A 426 52.61 -28.98 0.98
C ALA A 426 52.55 -29.21 -0.55
N GLY A 427 51.86 -28.34 -1.28
CA GLY A 427 51.68 -28.44 -2.73
C GLY A 427 50.59 -29.41 -3.18
N THR A 428 49.82 -29.99 -2.26
CA THR A 428 48.60 -30.74 -2.59
C THR A 428 47.50 -29.78 -2.99
N SER A 429 46.84 -30.03 -4.11
CA SER A 429 45.71 -29.19 -4.60
C SER A 429 44.42 -29.99 -4.75
N LYS A 430 44.51 -31.31 -4.88
CA LYS A 430 43.36 -32.19 -5.08
C LYS A 430 43.50 -33.48 -4.28
N GLY A 431 42.39 -34.17 -4.05
CA GLY A 431 42.41 -35.55 -3.55
C GLY A 431 41.29 -36.38 -4.16
N ARG A 432 41.35 -37.70 -3.97
CA ARG A 432 40.28 -38.64 -4.35
C ARG A 432 40.23 -39.83 -3.40
N LEU A 433 39.06 -40.43 -3.24
CA LEU A 433 38.90 -41.67 -2.48
C LEU A 433 39.25 -42.87 -3.35
N VAL A 434 40.01 -43.80 -2.78
CA VAL A 434 40.44 -45.04 -3.43
C VAL A 434 39.99 -46.24 -2.59
N PHE A 435 39.38 -47.21 -3.26
CA PHE A 435 38.99 -48.50 -2.68
C PHE A 435 39.70 -49.62 -3.43
N ASP A 436 40.63 -50.29 -2.76
CA ASP A 436 41.45 -51.36 -3.32
C ASP A 436 41.02 -52.71 -2.76
N VAL A 437 40.72 -53.66 -3.67
CA VAL A 437 40.37 -55.04 -3.34
C VAL A 437 41.45 -55.98 -3.86
N SER A 438 42.00 -56.79 -2.96
CA SER A 438 43.00 -57.81 -3.26
C SER A 438 42.56 -59.17 -2.75
N GLY A 439 42.93 -60.23 -3.47
CA GLY A 439 42.49 -61.60 -3.19
C GLY A 439 41.71 -62.18 -4.36
N SER A 440 41.03 -63.30 -4.13
CA SER A 440 40.39 -64.11 -5.18
C SER A 440 38.85 -64.16 -5.09
N GLY A 441 38.21 -63.17 -4.47
CA GLY A 441 36.76 -63.17 -4.29
C GLY A 441 36.17 -61.76 -4.24
N LYS A 442 34.89 -61.62 -3.89
CA LYS A 442 34.12 -60.39 -4.16
C LYS A 442 33.97 -59.46 -2.95
N ALA A 443 33.98 -58.15 -3.21
CA ALA A 443 33.60 -57.10 -2.28
C ALA A 443 32.47 -56.24 -2.85
N TYR A 444 31.62 -55.76 -1.96
CA TYR A 444 30.45 -54.93 -2.28
C TYR A 444 30.60 -53.55 -1.65
N VAL A 445 30.33 -52.50 -2.43
CA VAL A 445 30.46 -51.11 -2.00
C VAL A 445 29.18 -50.33 -2.27
N SER A 446 28.73 -49.57 -1.28
CA SER A 446 27.65 -48.60 -1.38
C SER A 446 28.19 -47.17 -1.29
N ARG A 447 27.36 -46.17 -1.61
CA ARG A 447 27.68 -44.74 -1.78
C ARG A 447 28.79 -44.23 -0.84
N ALA A 448 29.73 -43.47 -1.41
CA ALA A 448 30.80 -42.79 -0.67
C ALA A 448 30.45 -41.33 -0.35
N GLN A 449 30.73 -40.91 0.88
CA GLN A 449 30.64 -39.52 1.33
C GLN A 449 32.00 -39.05 1.82
N VAL A 450 32.36 -37.81 1.50
CA VAL A 450 33.59 -37.17 1.99
C VAL A 450 33.21 -35.81 2.57
N ASN A 451 33.59 -35.53 3.82
CA ASN A 451 33.41 -34.21 4.41
C ASN A 451 34.77 -33.53 4.56
N LEU A 452 34.91 -32.34 3.96
CA LEU A 452 36.13 -31.54 4.00
C LEU A 452 35.98 -30.43 5.03
N GLY A 453 36.88 -30.37 6.01
CA GLY A 453 36.94 -29.30 6.99
C GLY A 453 38.01 -28.27 6.61
N TYR A 454 37.61 -27.02 6.40
CA TYR A 454 38.51 -25.93 6.02
C TYR A 454 39.00 -25.16 7.24
N LYS A 455 40.24 -24.66 7.22
CA LYS A 455 40.76 -23.75 8.25
C LYS A 455 41.20 -22.45 7.60
N VAL A 456 40.53 -21.34 7.96
CA VAL A 456 40.94 -20.01 7.54
C VAL A 456 42.09 -19.56 8.45
N THR A 457 43.31 -19.49 7.92
CA THR A 457 44.50 -19.03 8.66
C THR A 457 44.92 -17.59 8.34
N ASP A 458 44.28 -16.92 7.38
CA ASP A 458 44.63 -15.54 7.05
C ASP A 458 43.38 -14.69 6.76
N TRP A 459 43.12 -13.75 7.66
CA TRP A 459 42.00 -12.82 7.64
C TRP A 459 42.28 -11.58 6.77
N SER A 460 43.51 -11.43 6.25
CA SER A 460 43.94 -10.20 5.58
C SER A 460 43.61 -10.11 4.08
N SER A 461 43.10 -11.20 3.48
CA SER A 461 42.72 -11.25 2.06
C SER A 461 41.24 -10.98 1.77
N LEU A 462 40.43 -10.69 2.79
CA LEU A 462 39.01 -10.32 2.67
C LEU A 462 38.82 -8.80 2.75
N LYS A 463 39.41 -8.07 1.79
CA LYS A 463 39.03 -6.68 1.49
C LYS A 463 38.15 -6.61 0.25
#